data_AF-A0A653DGD0-F1
#
_entry.id   AF-A0A653DGD0-F1
#
_cell.length_a   1.000
_cell.length_b   1.000
_cell.length_c   1.000
_cell.angle_alpha   90.00
_cell.angle_beta   90.00
_cell.angle_gamma   90.00
#
_symmetry.space_group_name_H-M   'P 1'
#
loop_
_entity.id
_entity.type
_entity.pdbx_description
1 polymer ?
#
loop_
_entity_poly.entity_id
_entity_poly.type
_entity_poly.pdbx_seq_one_letter_code
_entity_poly.pdbx_strand_id
1 'polypeptide(L)'
;MATLAVAAVSMGEEIGAEMTHRIFGHVCRYGDPSVRKVAPLAIALSSVSHPQLNVIDVLTKYSHDADDEVACNAIFGLGLIGAGTNNARLAAGLRQLAVFHTRNPSQLFMVRFAQGLVHMGKGTLSLNPLHTDRMLVDPVGLAGLLAPLVALVEPHALVLGDSHYLLYFLVAAIQPRWLLTLDENLDTLPVTVRVGQAVDVVGKAGTPKTIAGIHTHTTPVLLTSVERAELATDQYDVVGPTLDGICVLKKVKNVKV
;
A
#
# COMPACT_ATOMS: atom_id res chain seq x y z
N MET A 1 -12.72 -15.71 -7.87
CA MET A 1 -11.38 -16.33 -7.74
C MET A 1 -10.45 -15.98 -8.89
N ALA A 2 -10.81 -16.25 -10.16
CA ALA A 2 -9.96 -15.87 -11.31
C ALA A 2 -9.61 -14.36 -11.34
N THR A 3 -10.55 -13.49 -10.96
CA THR A 3 -10.33 -12.05 -10.84
C THR A 3 -9.28 -11.66 -9.79
N LEU A 4 -9.26 -12.33 -8.63
CA LEU A 4 -8.24 -12.12 -7.60
C LEU A 4 -6.88 -12.62 -8.06
N ALA A 5 -6.84 -13.74 -8.78
CA ALA A 5 -5.59 -14.28 -9.34
C ALA A 5 -4.96 -13.30 -10.35
N VAL A 6 -5.77 -12.71 -11.24
CA VAL A 6 -5.30 -11.69 -12.18
C VAL A 6 -4.76 -10.46 -11.46
N ALA A 7 -5.44 -10.01 -10.39
CA ALA A 7 -4.97 -8.89 -9.57
C ALA A 7 -3.68 -9.20 -8.81
N ALA A 8 -3.52 -10.43 -8.32
CA ALA A 8 -2.29 -10.85 -7.63
C ALA A 8 -1.08 -10.86 -8.59
N VAL A 9 -1.29 -11.26 -9.85
CA VAL A 9 -0.24 -11.23 -10.88
C VAL A 9 0.11 -9.80 -11.27
N SER A 10 -0.89 -8.90 -11.38
CA SER A 10 -0.65 -7.52 -11.80
C SER A 10 -0.03 -6.62 -10.74
N MET A 11 0.03 -7.05 -9.48
CA MET A 11 0.62 -6.29 -8.37
C MET A 11 2.12 -5.98 -8.58
N GLY A 12 2.85 -6.84 -9.30
CA GLY A 12 4.30 -6.66 -9.53
C GLY A 12 4.66 -5.63 -10.60
N GLU A 13 3.71 -5.22 -11.45
CA GLU A 13 3.98 -4.35 -12.59
C GLU A 13 3.04 -3.14 -12.61
N GLU A 14 3.60 -1.93 -12.65
CA GLU A 14 2.81 -0.69 -12.61
C GLU A 14 1.89 -0.55 -13.84
N ILE A 15 2.40 -0.91 -15.03
CA ILE A 15 1.62 -0.91 -16.28
C ILE A 15 0.53 -1.99 -16.23
N GLY A 16 0.87 -3.17 -15.70
CA GLY A 16 -0.07 -4.27 -15.51
C GLY A 16 -1.22 -3.87 -14.58
N ALA A 17 -0.91 -3.23 -13.46
CA ALA A 17 -1.89 -2.71 -12.52
C ALA A 17 -2.86 -1.73 -13.20
N GLU A 18 -2.36 -0.71 -13.93
CA GLU A 18 -3.21 0.24 -14.66
C GLU A 18 -4.11 -0.42 -15.72
N MET A 19 -3.58 -1.40 -16.47
CA MET A 19 -4.37 -2.14 -17.45
C MET A 19 -5.46 -2.98 -16.78
N THR A 20 -5.13 -3.66 -15.68
CA THR A 20 -6.13 -4.45 -14.92
C THR A 20 -7.24 -3.58 -14.34
N HIS A 21 -6.96 -2.36 -13.89
CA HIS A 21 -8.01 -1.44 -13.44
C HIS A 21 -9.06 -1.14 -14.53
N ARG A 22 -8.63 -0.97 -15.79
CA ARG A 22 -9.54 -0.73 -16.91
C ARG A 22 -10.40 -1.96 -17.21
N ILE A 23 -9.79 -3.14 -17.19
CA ILE A 23 -10.48 -4.42 -17.42
C ILE A 23 -11.51 -4.66 -16.30
N PHE A 24 -11.12 -4.45 -15.04
CA PHE A 24 -12.04 -4.61 -13.91
C PHE A 24 -13.21 -3.61 -13.95
N GLY A 25 -13.02 -2.42 -14.51
CA GLY A 25 -14.12 -1.49 -14.76
C GLY A 25 -15.25 -2.08 -15.65
N HIS A 26 -14.89 -2.87 -16.66
CA HIS A 26 -15.88 -3.59 -17.48
C HIS A 26 -16.47 -4.79 -16.73
N VAL A 27 -15.64 -5.54 -16.01
CA VAL A 27 -16.07 -6.70 -15.22
C VAL A 27 -17.07 -6.31 -14.12
N CYS A 28 -16.90 -5.15 -13.48
CA CYS A 28 -17.84 -4.67 -12.49
C CYS A 28 -19.23 -4.33 -13.07
N ARG A 29 -19.30 -3.95 -14.35
CA ARG A 29 -20.56 -3.55 -15.01
C ARG A 29 -21.29 -4.72 -15.66
N TYR A 30 -20.55 -5.63 -16.27
CA TYR A 30 -21.09 -6.69 -17.11
C TYR A 30 -20.88 -8.11 -16.54
N GLY A 31 -20.14 -8.24 -15.44
CA GLY A 31 -19.86 -9.52 -14.82
C GLY A 31 -21.06 -10.09 -14.08
N ASP A 32 -21.06 -11.41 -13.91
CA ASP A 32 -22.03 -12.12 -13.08
C ASP A 32 -22.02 -11.60 -11.63
N PRO A 33 -23.12 -11.76 -10.88
CA PRO A 33 -23.23 -11.27 -9.50
C PRO A 33 -22.07 -11.69 -8.60
N SER A 34 -21.60 -12.94 -8.71
CA SER A 34 -20.47 -13.46 -7.95
C SER A 34 -19.14 -12.78 -8.31
N VAL A 35 -18.97 -12.38 -9.58
CA VAL A 35 -17.77 -11.69 -10.06
C VAL A 35 -17.81 -10.22 -9.64
N ARG A 36 -19.00 -9.61 -9.69
CA ARG A 36 -19.23 -8.22 -9.26
C ARG A 36 -18.86 -8.00 -7.79
N LYS A 37 -19.16 -8.96 -6.90
CA LYS A 37 -18.77 -8.92 -5.47
C LYS A 37 -17.26 -8.89 -5.26
N VAL A 38 -16.50 -9.60 -6.08
CA VAL A 38 -15.04 -9.77 -5.92
C VAL A 38 -14.24 -8.68 -6.64
N ALA A 39 -14.83 -8.01 -7.62
CA ALA A 39 -14.11 -7.03 -8.43
C ALA A 39 -13.58 -5.81 -7.64
N PRO A 40 -14.29 -5.21 -6.66
CA PRO A 40 -13.74 -4.16 -5.80
C PRO A 40 -12.51 -4.60 -5.00
N LEU A 41 -12.49 -5.86 -4.53
CA LEU A 41 -11.35 -6.44 -3.81
C LEU A 41 -10.14 -6.62 -4.73
N ALA A 42 -10.37 -7.07 -5.97
CA ALA A 42 -9.32 -7.20 -6.97
C ALA A 42 -8.69 -5.85 -7.32
N ILE A 43 -9.51 -4.81 -7.48
CA ILE A 43 -9.05 -3.41 -7.69
C ILE A 43 -8.24 -2.89 -6.49
N ALA A 44 -8.61 -3.27 -5.26
CA ALA A 44 -7.86 -2.88 -4.08
C ALA A 44 -6.51 -3.60 -3.96
N LEU A 45 -6.44 -4.88 -4.35
CA LEU A 45 -5.22 -5.68 -4.32
C LEU A 45 -4.15 -5.17 -5.30
N SER A 46 -4.54 -4.62 -6.46
CA SER A 46 -3.58 -4.03 -7.39
C SER A 46 -2.99 -2.70 -6.93
N SER A 47 -3.60 -2.03 -5.94
CA SER A 47 -3.20 -0.70 -5.46
C SER A 47 -3.02 -0.64 -3.92
N VAL A 48 -2.44 -1.68 -3.33
CA VAL A 48 -2.27 -1.77 -1.86
C VAL A 48 -1.32 -0.69 -1.34
N SER A 49 -1.76 0.05 -0.31
CA SER A 49 -0.99 1.17 0.28
C SER A 49 -0.52 2.25 -0.73
N HIS A 50 -1.13 2.31 -1.90
CA HIS A 50 -0.85 3.29 -2.95
C HIS A 50 -2.16 4.01 -3.36
N PRO A 51 -2.54 5.09 -2.66
CA PRO A 51 -3.83 5.73 -2.86
C PRO A 51 -3.87 6.59 -4.12
N GLN A 52 -4.21 5.97 -5.26
CA GLN A 52 -4.52 6.68 -6.50
C GLN A 52 -5.94 7.24 -6.48
N LEU A 53 -6.08 8.52 -6.85
CA LEU A 53 -7.38 9.20 -6.86
C LEU A 53 -8.41 8.49 -7.74
N ASN A 54 -7.97 7.98 -8.90
CA ASN A 54 -8.82 7.24 -9.83
C ASN A 54 -9.48 6.02 -9.17
N VAL A 55 -8.70 5.26 -8.39
CA VAL A 55 -9.18 4.03 -7.75
C VAL A 55 -10.10 4.36 -6.56
N ILE A 56 -9.76 5.40 -5.80
CA ILE A 56 -10.59 5.89 -4.68
C ILE A 56 -11.97 6.31 -5.19
N ASP A 57 -12.03 7.08 -6.29
CA ASP A 57 -13.29 7.57 -6.85
C ASP A 57 -14.14 6.42 -7.43
N VAL A 58 -13.53 5.36 -7.96
CA VAL A 58 -14.23 4.15 -8.42
C VAL A 58 -14.80 3.36 -7.23
N LEU A 59 -13.99 3.08 -6.21
CA LEU A 59 -14.46 2.33 -5.04
C LEU A 59 -15.49 3.09 -4.21
N THR A 60 -15.40 4.43 -4.14
CA THR A 60 -16.40 5.27 -3.46
C THR A 60 -17.76 5.23 -4.17
N LYS A 61 -17.79 4.99 -5.49
CA LYS A 61 -19.05 4.75 -6.20
C LYS A 61 -19.64 3.38 -5.83
N TYR A 62 -18.80 2.35 -5.77
CA TYR A 62 -19.24 1.00 -5.39
C TYR A 62 -19.61 0.86 -3.90
N SER A 63 -19.12 1.73 -3.02
CA SER A 63 -19.55 1.73 -1.61
C SER A 63 -21.01 2.16 -1.40
N HIS A 64 -21.62 2.82 -2.39
CA HIS A 64 -23.03 3.21 -2.38
C HIS A 64 -23.91 2.30 -3.24
N ASP A 65 -23.41 1.12 -3.64
CA ASP A 65 -24.21 0.13 -4.37
C ASP A 65 -25.38 -0.38 -3.51
N ALA A 66 -26.45 -0.85 -4.15
CA ALA A 66 -27.62 -1.40 -3.48
C ALA A 66 -27.34 -2.80 -2.91
N ASP A 67 -26.35 -3.52 -3.45
CA ASP A 67 -25.91 -4.83 -2.96
C ASP A 67 -24.98 -4.66 -1.75
N ASP A 68 -25.45 -5.08 -0.57
CA ASP A 68 -24.74 -4.90 0.70
C ASP A 68 -23.35 -5.56 0.69
N GLU A 69 -23.19 -6.69 0.01
CA GLU A 69 -21.91 -7.41 -0.07
C GLU A 69 -20.89 -6.65 -0.93
N VAL A 70 -21.33 -6.10 -2.06
CA VAL A 70 -20.48 -5.28 -2.94
C VAL A 70 -20.05 -4.01 -2.20
N ALA A 71 -20.98 -3.37 -1.49
CA ALA A 71 -20.68 -2.19 -0.69
C ALA A 71 -19.66 -2.49 0.42
N CYS A 72 -19.83 -3.59 1.16
CA CYS A 72 -18.85 -4.01 2.18
C CYS A 72 -17.45 -4.24 1.58
N ASN A 73 -17.38 -4.93 0.45
CA ASN A 73 -16.12 -5.23 -0.23
C ASN A 73 -15.44 -3.97 -0.78
N ALA A 74 -16.21 -3.00 -1.27
CA ALA A 74 -15.69 -1.71 -1.71
C ALA A 74 -15.15 -0.88 -0.53
N ILE A 75 -15.85 -0.86 0.61
CA ILE A 75 -15.41 -0.17 1.83
C ILE A 75 -14.11 -0.79 2.36
N PHE A 76 -14.03 -2.12 2.41
CA PHE A 76 -12.80 -2.81 2.78
C PHE A 76 -11.65 -2.47 1.83
N GLY A 77 -11.91 -2.46 0.52
CA GLY A 77 -10.95 -2.07 -0.49
C GLY A 77 -10.41 -0.65 -0.31
N LEU A 78 -11.27 0.31 0.06
CA LEU A 78 -10.83 1.68 0.41
C LEU A 78 -9.86 1.69 1.60
N GLY A 79 -10.11 0.83 2.61
CA GLY A 79 -9.21 0.64 3.75
C GLY A 79 -7.85 0.10 3.35
N LEU A 80 -7.80 -0.91 2.47
CA LEU A 80 -6.56 -1.52 1.99
C LEU A 80 -5.68 -0.57 1.16
N ILE A 81 -6.29 0.19 0.25
CA ILE A 81 -5.58 1.16 -0.59
C ILE A 81 -5.00 2.29 0.26
N GLY A 82 -5.76 2.75 1.25
CA GLY A 82 -5.37 3.81 2.16
C GLY A 82 -4.45 3.35 3.29
N ALA A 83 -4.17 2.05 3.42
CA ALA A 83 -3.50 1.48 4.58
C ALA A 83 -2.15 2.17 4.84
N GLY A 84 -1.98 2.72 6.05
CA GLY A 84 -0.72 3.35 6.44
C GLY A 84 -0.36 4.66 5.76
N THR A 85 -1.19 5.16 4.84
CA THR A 85 -0.85 6.35 4.04
C THR A 85 -1.30 7.65 4.70
N ASN A 86 -2.20 7.57 5.68
CA ASN A 86 -2.79 8.73 6.35
C ASN A 86 -3.35 9.79 5.36
N ASN A 87 -3.90 9.35 4.23
CA ASN A 87 -4.41 10.26 3.21
C ASN A 87 -5.68 10.98 3.70
N ALA A 88 -5.59 12.31 3.83
CA ALA A 88 -6.67 13.15 4.36
C ALA A 88 -7.98 13.04 3.57
N ARG A 89 -7.92 12.94 2.22
CA ARG A 89 -9.11 12.86 1.37
C ARG A 89 -9.87 11.56 1.62
N LEU A 90 -9.15 10.44 1.66
CA LEU A 90 -9.74 9.12 1.91
C LEU A 90 -10.27 9.01 3.35
N ALA A 91 -9.54 9.54 4.33
CA ALA A 91 -10.01 9.61 5.72
C ALA A 91 -11.30 10.44 5.86
N ALA A 92 -11.41 11.58 5.17
CA ALA A 92 -12.62 12.39 5.16
C ALA A 92 -13.80 11.65 4.49
N GLY A 93 -13.56 10.97 3.36
CA GLY A 93 -14.57 10.14 2.69
C GLY A 93 -15.10 9.01 3.56
N LEU A 94 -14.21 8.28 4.25
CA LEU A 94 -14.61 7.23 5.19
C LEU A 94 -15.42 7.76 6.39
N ARG A 95 -15.19 9.01 6.83
CA ARG A 95 -16.04 9.62 7.87
C ARG A 95 -17.45 9.91 7.37
N GLN A 96 -17.60 10.36 6.12
CA GLN A 96 -18.90 10.57 5.50
C GLN A 96 -19.65 9.24 5.32
N LEU A 97 -18.96 8.19 4.85
CA LEU A 97 -19.51 6.84 4.73
C LEU A 97 -19.96 6.29 6.09
N ALA A 98 -19.24 6.57 7.17
CA ALA A 98 -19.62 6.14 8.52
C ALA A 98 -20.96 6.76 8.96
N VAL A 99 -21.23 8.02 8.60
CA VAL A 99 -22.51 8.69 8.88
C VAL A 99 -23.63 8.09 8.02
N PHE A 100 -23.36 7.82 6.75
CA PHE A 100 -24.32 7.24 5.82
C PHE A 100 -24.77 5.82 6.24
N HIS A 101 -23.83 4.94 6.60
CA HIS A 101 -24.11 3.55 6.97
C HIS A 101 -24.43 3.34 8.47
N THR A 102 -24.89 4.38 9.18
CA THR A 102 -25.22 4.28 10.62
C THR A 102 -26.31 3.26 10.94
N ARG A 103 -27.22 2.99 10.00
CA ARG A 103 -28.35 2.05 10.19
C ARG A 103 -27.95 0.58 10.08
N ASN A 104 -26.90 0.28 9.31
CA ASN A 104 -26.48 -1.09 9.02
C ASN A 104 -25.21 -1.43 9.84
N PRO A 105 -25.29 -2.25 10.90
CA PRO A 105 -24.16 -2.53 11.78
C PRO A 105 -22.99 -3.19 11.05
N SER A 106 -23.27 -4.05 10.07
CA SER A 106 -22.27 -4.76 9.28
C SER A 106 -21.40 -3.84 8.42
N GLN A 107 -22.05 -2.91 7.70
CA GLN A 107 -21.33 -1.91 6.90
C GLN A 107 -20.58 -0.93 7.80
N LEU A 108 -21.17 -0.54 8.94
CA LEU A 108 -20.51 0.35 9.90
C LEU A 108 -19.25 -0.29 10.51
N PHE A 109 -19.28 -1.59 10.82
CA PHE A 109 -18.10 -2.34 11.24
C PHE A 109 -17.00 -2.26 10.18
N MET A 110 -17.33 -2.48 8.92
CA MET A 110 -16.37 -2.42 7.81
C MET A 110 -15.78 -1.02 7.61
N VAL A 111 -16.60 0.03 7.72
CA VAL A 111 -16.10 1.42 7.62
C VAL A 111 -15.13 1.73 8.75
N ARG A 112 -15.43 1.31 9.99
CA ARG A 112 -14.54 1.52 11.13
C ARG A 112 -13.23 0.74 10.99
N PHE A 113 -13.30 -0.48 10.47
CA PHE A 113 -12.11 -1.26 10.16
C PHE A 113 -11.24 -0.55 9.12
N ALA A 114 -11.84 -0.09 8.02
CA ALA A 114 -11.15 0.69 6.99
C ALA A 114 -10.52 1.97 7.55
N GLN A 115 -11.21 2.70 8.43
CA GLN A 115 -10.64 3.88 9.11
C GLN A 115 -9.41 3.53 9.96
N GLY A 116 -9.44 2.39 10.65
CA GLY A 116 -8.30 1.88 11.41
C GLY A 116 -7.09 1.59 10.51
N LEU A 117 -7.30 0.94 9.36
CA LEU A 117 -6.24 0.64 8.39
C LEU A 117 -5.56 1.91 7.87
N VAL A 118 -6.32 2.95 7.57
CA VAL A 118 -5.77 4.21 7.01
C VAL A 118 -4.78 4.89 7.95
N HIS A 119 -5.03 4.79 9.26
CA HIS A 119 -4.19 5.35 10.32
C HIS A 119 -3.29 4.29 10.99
N MET A 120 -3.07 3.15 10.33
CA MET A 120 -2.25 2.06 10.85
C MET A 120 -0.84 2.56 11.23
N GLY A 121 -0.42 2.30 12.47
CA GLY A 121 0.86 2.80 13.00
C GLY A 121 0.98 4.32 13.00
N LYS A 122 -0.12 5.09 13.04
CA LYS A 122 -0.14 6.55 12.80
C LYS A 122 0.40 6.95 11.41
N GLY A 123 0.41 6.03 10.45
CA GLY A 123 0.97 6.22 9.11
C GLY A 123 2.42 5.74 8.94
N THR A 124 2.97 5.03 9.92
CA THR A 124 4.34 4.47 9.82
C THR A 124 4.39 3.06 9.25
N LEU A 125 3.26 2.35 9.23
CA LEU A 125 3.15 0.95 8.82
C LEU A 125 2.36 0.87 7.52
N SER A 126 2.84 0.12 6.52
CA SER A 126 2.16 -0.20 5.26
C SER A 126 1.75 -1.67 5.21
N LEU A 127 0.88 -2.00 4.24
CA LEU A 127 0.48 -3.37 3.90
C LEU A 127 1.06 -3.84 2.56
N ASN A 128 1.98 -3.10 1.97
CA ASN A 128 2.53 -3.45 0.65
C ASN A 128 3.44 -4.70 0.80
N PRO A 129 3.17 -5.82 0.12
CA PRO A 129 3.99 -7.03 0.21
C PRO A 129 5.26 -6.96 -0.65
N LEU A 130 5.41 -5.87 -1.41
CA LEU A 130 6.57 -5.61 -2.25
C LEU A 130 7.72 -5.04 -1.43
N HIS A 131 8.87 -5.71 -1.51
CA HIS A 131 10.11 -5.37 -0.83
C HIS A 131 11.20 -4.94 -1.83
N THR A 132 12.20 -4.19 -1.35
CA THR A 132 13.36 -3.72 -2.13
C THR A 132 12.93 -3.04 -3.45
N ASP A 133 12.34 -1.84 -3.34
CA ASP A 133 11.99 -1.03 -4.51
C ASP A 133 11.09 -1.76 -5.53
N ARG A 134 10.11 -2.50 -5.00
CA ARG A 134 9.11 -3.27 -5.76
C ARG A 134 9.65 -4.40 -6.64
N MET A 135 10.91 -4.79 -6.45
CA MET A 135 11.53 -5.88 -7.22
C MET A 135 11.19 -7.27 -6.68
N LEU A 136 10.99 -7.40 -5.36
CA LEU A 136 10.75 -8.67 -4.70
C LEU A 136 9.37 -8.70 -4.05
N VAL A 137 8.65 -9.80 -4.22
CA VAL A 137 7.40 -10.04 -3.50
C VAL A 137 7.72 -10.91 -2.29
N ASP A 138 7.36 -10.46 -1.10
CA ASP A 138 7.37 -11.31 0.09
C ASP A 138 6.19 -12.30 0.03
N PRO A 139 6.42 -13.62 -0.08
CA PRO A 139 5.35 -14.60 -0.15
C PRO A 139 4.49 -14.64 1.12
N VAL A 140 5.06 -14.30 2.29
CA VAL A 140 4.34 -14.31 3.57
C VAL A 140 3.39 -13.14 3.64
N GLY A 141 3.86 -11.93 3.34
CA GLY A 141 3.01 -10.74 3.25
C GLY A 141 1.88 -10.92 2.22
N LEU A 142 2.18 -11.49 1.05
CA LEU A 142 1.16 -11.76 0.04
C LEU A 142 0.11 -12.77 0.51
N ALA A 143 0.52 -13.86 1.16
CA ALA A 143 -0.40 -14.83 1.74
C ALA A 143 -1.30 -14.20 2.82
N GLY A 144 -0.73 -13.32 3.65
CA GLY A 144 -1.44 -12.55 4.68
C GLY A 144 -2.49 -11.58 4.12
N LEU A 145 -2.30 -11.06 2.91
CA LEU A 145 -3.30 -10.26 2.19
C LEU A 145 -4.36 -11.10 1.48
N LEU A 146 -3.95 -12.21 0.86
CA LEU A 146 -4.87 -13.06 0.10
C LEU A 146 -5.87 -13.79 1.00
N ALA A 147 -5.47 -14.23 2.20
CA ALA A 147 -6.35 -14.92 3.14
C ALA A 147 -7.63 -14.11 3.49
N PRO A 148 -7.54 -12.85 3.97
CA PRO A 148 -8.72 -12.03 4.24
C PRO A 148 -9.48 -11.63 2.97
N LEU A 149 -8.82 -11.46 1.83
CA LEU A 149 -9.48 -11.17 0.56
C LEU A 149 -10.36 -12.33 0.07
N VAL A 150 -9.90 -13.58 0.25
CA VAL A 150 -10.70 -14.77 -0.06
C VAL A 150 -11.85 -14.94 0.95
N ALA A 151 -11.62 -14.63 2.22
CA ALA A 151 -12.68 -14.67 3.23
C ALA A 151 -13.80 -13.63 2.96
N LEU A 152 -13.48 -12.52 2.30
CA LEU A 152 -14.44 -11.47 1.93
C LEU A 152 -15.21 -11.76 0.64
N VAL A 153 -15.05 -12.93 0.02
CA VAL A 153 -15.96 -13.37 -1.06
C VAL A 153 -17.38 -13.52 -0.53
N GLU A 154 -17.54 -13.97 0.71
CA GLU A 154 -18.82 -14.05 1.44
C GLU A 154 -18.71 -13.32 2.80
N PRO A 155 -18.82 -11.98 2.81
CA PRO A 155 -18.49 -11.18 3.99
C PRO A 155 -19.47 -11.41 5.15
N HIS A 156 -20.75 -11.68 4.85
CA HIS A 156 -21.77 -11.93 5.87
C HIS A 156 -21.60 -13.25 6.61
N ALA A 157 -21.18 -14.31 5.91
CA ALA A 157 -21.03 -15.63 6.49
C ALA A 157 -19.76 -15.74 7.34
N LEU A 158 -18.63 -15.26 6.84
CA LEU A 158 -17.32 -15.44 7.47
C LEU A 158 -16.93 -14.29 8.39
N VAL A 159 -16.76 -13.09 7.81
CA VAL A 159 -16.11 -11.97 8.51
C VAL A 159 -17.06 -11.28 9.50
N LEU A 160 -18.33 -11.15 9.15
CA LEU A 160 -19.36 -10.50 9.98
C LEU A 160 -20.14 -11.49 10.86
N GLY A 161 -19.94 -12.79 10.64
CA GLY A 161 -20.58 -13.89 11.38
C GLY A 161 -19.61 -14.48 12.40
N ASP A 162 -19.14 -15.71 12.15
CA ASP A 162 -18.44 -16.51 13.16
C ASP A 162 -16.94 -16.22 13.26
N SER A 163 -16.31 -15.75 12.17
CA SER A 163 -14.84 -15.77 12.03
C SER A 163 -14.23 -14.39 11.75
N HIS A 164 -14.49 -13.44 12.64
CA HIS A 164 -13.88 -12.10 12.62
C HIS A 164 -12.33 -12.14 12.69
N TYR A 165 -11.76 -13.18 13.30
CA TYR A 165 -10.31 -13.30 13.52
C TYR A 165 -9.53 -13.51 12.22
N LEU A 166 -10.19 -13.86 11.10
CA LEU A 166 -9.53 -13.97 9.79
C LEU A 166 -8.89 -12.65 9.33
N LEU A 167 -9.38 -11.51 9.83
CA LEU A 167 -8.77 -10.21 9.58
C LEU A 167 -7.38 -10.06 10.22
N TYR A 168 -7.05 -10.83 11.26
CA TYR A 168 -5.71 -10.81 11.87
C TYR A 168 -4.62 -11.39 10.97
N PHE A 169 -4.97 -12.14 9.93
CA PHE A 169 -3.98 -12.58 8.94
C PHE A 169 -3.29 -11.40 8.22
N LEU A 170 -3.90 -10.22 8.21
CA LEU A 170 -3.27 -8.99 7.73
C LEU A 170 -1.99 -8.62 8.49
N VAL A 171 -1.84 -9.07 9.75
CA VAL A 171 -0.65 -8.77 10.56
C VAL A 171 0.63 -9.28 9.90
N ALA A 172 0.56 -10.39 9.17
CA ALA A 172 1.71 -10.94 8.44
C ALA A 172 2.17 -10.04 7.27
N ALA A 173 1.31 -9.15 6.78
CA ALA A 173 1.60 -8.20 5.70
C ALA A 173 2.02 -6.82 6.20
N ILE A 174 2.02 -6.58 7.52
CA ILE A 174 2.37 -5.28 8.09
C ILE A 174 3.89 -5.08 8.04
N GLN A 175 4.33 -4.05 7.31
CA GLN A 175 5.74 -3.68 7.21
C GLN A 175 5.94 -2.19 7.55
N PRO A 176 7.04 -1.79 8.22
CA PRO A 176 7.32 -0.39 8.49
C PRO A 176 7.86 0.35 7.25
N ARG A 177 7.48 1.62 7.10
CA ARG A 177 7.78 2.47 5.93
C ARG A 177 8.77 3.62 6.20
N TRP A 178 9.44 3.58 7.35
CA TRP A 178 10.44 4.57 7.72
C TRP A 178 11.83 4.20 7.21
N LEU A 179 12.63 5.20 6.88
CA LEU A 179 14.06 5.07 6.62
C LEU A 179 14.83 5.46 7.88
N LEU A 180 15.55 4.51 8.45
CA LEU A 180 16.40 4.69 9.62
C LEU A 180 17.83 4.26 9.29
N THR A 181 18.77 5.14 9.56
CA THR A 181 20.19 4.90 9.29
C THR A 181 20.95 4.59 10.58
N LEU A 182 21.75 3.53 10.53
CA LEU A 182 22.59 3.05 11.63
C LEU A 182 24.07 3.15 11.25
N ASP A 183 24.93 3.36 12.22
CA ASP A 183 26.39 3.24 12.06
C ASP A 183 26.86 1.77 12.21
N GLU A 184 28.15 1.51 11.99
CA GLU A 184 28.78 0.19 12.17
C GLU A 184 28.59 -0.37 13.59
N ASN A 185 28.43 0.50 14.60
CA ASN A 185 28.18 0.15 15.99
C ASN A 185 26.68 -0.03 16.34
N LEU A 186 25.79 -0.03 15.33
CA LEU A 186 24.32 -0.11 15.48
C LEU A 186 23.68 1.08 16.23
N ASP A 187 24.41 2.18 16.40
CA ASP A 187 23.85 3.43 16.91
C ASP A 187 23.13 4.22 15.81
N THR A 188 22.07 4.94 16.19
CA THR A 188 21.31 5.76 15.24
C THR A 188 22.15 6.94 14.74
N LEU A 189 22.36 7.01 13.43
CA LEU A 189 23.15 8.07 12.80
C LEU A 189 22.23 8.97 11.97
N PRO A 190 22.03 10.25 12.33
CA PRO A 190 21.25 11.17 11.52
C PRO A 190 22.07 11.59 10.28
N VAL A 191 21.61 11.19 9.10
CA VAL A 191 22.23 11.51 7.81
C VAL A 191 21.24 12.25 6.93
N THR A 192 21.76 13.16 6.12
CA THR A 192 20.96 13.92 5.17
C THR A 192 20.68 13.06 3.93
N VAL A 193 19.40 12.85 3.65
CA VAL A 193 18.89 12.11 2.50
C VAL A 193 18.04 13.03 1.62
N ARG A 194 18.12 12.85 0.32
CA ARG A 194 17.19 13.44 -0.65
C ARG A 194 16.08 12.45 -0.89
N VAL A 195 14.83 12.90 -0.80
CA VAL A 195 13.65 12.07 -1.08
C VAL A 195 12.95 12.63 -2.31
N GLY A 196 12.55 11.76 -3.23
CA GLY A 196 11.85 12.17 -4.43
C GLY A 196 11.25 11.00 -5.19
N GLN A 197 10.46 11.30 -6.22
CA GLN A 197 9.88 10.27 -7.06
C GLN A 197 10.98 9.48 -7.77
N ALA A 198 10.81 8.16 -7.82
CA ALA A 198 11.64 7.27 -8.63
C ALA A 198 11.64 7.69 -10.10
N VAL A 199 12.82 7.78 -10.70
CA VAL A 199 12.99 8.01 -12.15
C VAL A 199 13.82 6.89 -12.74
N ASP A 200 13.38 6.35 -13.86
CA ASP A 200 14.19 5.40 -14.60
C ASP A 200 15.46 6.08 -15.13
N VAL A 201 16.56 5.36 -14.98
CA VAL A 201 17.93 5.82 -15.17
C VAL A 201 18.51 5.27 -16.48
N VAL A 202 17.86 4.26 -17.05
CA VAL A 202 18.27 3.61 -18.31
C VAL A 202 18.34 4.64 -19.44
N GLY A 203 19.49 4.72 -20.11
CA GLY A 203 19.71 5.61 -21.26
C GLY A 203 20.16 7.04 -20.95
N LYS A 204 20.36 7.40 -19.67
CA LYS A 204 20.93 8.71 -19.31
C LYS A 204 22.46 8.66 -19.30
N ALA A 205 23.10 9.67 -19.91
CA ALA A 205 24.55 9.80 -19.91
C ALA A 205 25.07 10.38 -18.59
N GLY A 206 26.23 9.89 -18.11
CA GLY A 206 26.93 10.38 -16.91
C GLY A 206 26.68 9.53 -15.67
N THR A 207 26.64 10.17 -14.49
CA THR A 207 26.20 9.58 -13.21
C THR A 207 24.76 10.04 -12.91
N PRO A 208 23.77 9.45 -13.59
CA PRO A 208 22.38 9.87 -13.48
C PRO A 208 21.80 9.56 -12.09
N LYS A 209 21.00 10.49 -11.57
CA LYS A 209 20.27 10.32 -10.31
C LYS A 209 19.03 9.46 -10.51
N THR A 210 18.72 8.60 -9.53
CA THR A 210 17.54 7.73 -9.52
C THR A 210 16.29 8.44 -9.02
N ILE A 211 16.42 9.67 -8.48
CA ILE A 211 15.30 10.45 -7.94
C ILE A 211 15.10 11.81 -8.61
N ALA A 212 13.84 12.23 -8.70
CA ALA A 212 13.41 13.58 -9.05
C ALA A 212 13.11 14.43 -7.79
N GLY A 213 14.06 14.50 -6.86
CA GLY A 213 13.91 15.22 -5.58
C GLY A 213 15.07 16.16 -5.30
N ILE A 214 14.77 17.43 -4.99
CA ILE A 214 15.77 18.45 -4.61
C ILE A 214 15.79 18.65 -3.08
N HIS A 215 14.67 18.40 -2.41
CA HIS A 215 14.55 18.60 -0.97
C HIS A 215 15.36 17.55 -0.19
N THR A 216 16.03 18.01 0.86
CA THR A 216 16.81 17.18 1.77
C THR A 216 16.09 17.08 3.11
N HIS A 217 16.11 15.88 3.67
CA HIS A 217 15.58 15.56 5.00
C HIS A 217 16.68 14.87 5.81
N THR A 218 16.62 14.97 7.13
CA THR A 218 17.50 14.23 8.04
C THR A 218 16.78 12.98 8.52
N THR A 219 17.43 11.82 8.46
CA THR A 219 16.89 10.57 8.99
C THR A 219 16.65 10.65 10.51
N PRO A 220 15.58 10.02 11.04
CA PRO A 220 14.63 9.14 10.36
C PRO A 220 13.55 9.88 9.54
N VAL A 221 13.23 9.35 8.36
CA VAL A 221 12.23 9.94 7.44
C VAL A 221 11.17 8.89 7.09
N LEU A 222 9.92 9.31 6.93
CA LEU A 222 8.87 8.47 6.36
C LEU A 222 8.87 8.61 4.84
N LEU A 223 9.13 7.51 4.14
CA LEU A 223 9.04 7.48 2.67
C LEU A 223 7.58 7.33 2.26
N THR A 224 7.16 7.91 1.15
CA THR A 224 5.86 7.60 0.52
C THR A 224 6.00 6.42 -0.43
N SER A 225 4.90 5.73 -0.77
CA SER A 225 4.88 4.52 -1.62
C SER A 225 5.61 4.65 -2.98
N VAL A 226 5.73 5.84 -3.56
CA VAL A 226 6.40 6.10 -4.85
C VAL A 226 7.73 6.86 -4.69
N GLU A 227 8.06 7.22 -3.45
CA GLU A 227 9.27 7.99 -3.16
C GLU A 227 10.44 7.04 -2.92
N ARG A 228 11.62 7.46 -3.40
CA ARG A 228 12.91 6.84 -3.13
C ARG A 228 13.79 7.83 -2.40
N ALA A 229 14.72 7.30 -1.61
CA ALA A 229 15.75 8.07 -0.94
C ALA A 229 17.12 7.84 -1.58
N GLU A 230 17.91 8.91 -1.67
CA GLU A 230 19.34 8.87 -1.97
C GLU A 230 20.11 9.65 -0.90
N LEU A 231 21.35 9.26 -0.62
CA LEU A 231 22.22 10.06 0.26
C LEU A 231 22.52 11.43 -0.37
N ALA A 232 22.48 12.48 0.45
CA ALA A 232 22.85 13.82 0.00
C ALA A 232 24.36 14.11 0.14
N THR A 233 25.07 13.28 0.92
CA THR A 233 26.48 13.44 1.27
C THR A 233 27.29 12.19 0.93
N ASP A 234 28.48 12.39 0.38
CA ASP A 234 29.41 11.30 0.00
C ASP A 234 30.29 10.81 1.17
N GLN A 235 29.91 11.14 2.42
CA GLN A 235 30.68 10.78 3.62
C GLN A 235 30.44 9.32 4.05
N TYR A 236 29.33 8.75 3.61
CA TYR A 236 28.85 7.44 4.01
C TYR A 236 28.53 6.59 2.78
N ASP A 237 28.97 5.35 2.79
CA ASP A 237 28.58 4.33 1.81
C ASP A 237 27.44 3.48 2.39
N VAL A 238 26.46 3.14 1.56
CA VAL A 238 25.35 2.26 1.93
C VAL A 238 25.78 0.80 1.71
N VAL A 239 25.56 -0.06 2.70
CA VAL A 239 25.88 -1.50 2.57
C VAL A 239 24.85 -2.22 1.69
N GLY A 240 23.60 -1.78 1.72
CA GLY A 240 22.50 -2.33 0.92
C GLY A 240 22.34 -1.70 -0.47
N PRO A 241 21.62 -2.38 -1.39
CA PRO A 241 21.39 -1.87 -2.75
C PRO A 241 20.40 -0.71 -2.81
N THR A 242 19.55 -0.54 -1.79
CA THR A 242 18.52 0.52 -1.72
C THR A 242 18.43 1.07 -0.31
N LEU A 243 18.00 2.33 -0.18
CA LEU A 243 17.74 3.00 1.09
C LEU A 243 16.27 2.83 1.47
N ASP A 244 15.92 1.67 2.02
CA ASP A 244 14.58 1.36 2.51
C ASP A 244 14.65 0.66 3.87
N GLY A 245 13.74 1.00 4.77
CA GLY A 245 13.72 0.44 6.13
C GLY A 245 14.94 0.82 6.96
N ILE A 246 15.65 -0.19 7.47
CA ILE A 246 16.84 -0.02 8.31
C ILE A 246 18.08 -0.18 7.43
N CYS A 247 18.87 0.87 7.29
CA CYS A 247 20.09 0.87 6.48
C CYS A 247 21.31 1.10 7.35
N VAL A 248 22.29 0.18 7.27
CA VAL A 248 23.60 0.38 7.89
C VAL A 248 24.49 1.16 6.93
N LEU A 249 25.05 2.25 7.45
CA LEU A 249 25.96 3.12 6.74
C LEU A 249 27.39 2.86 7.20
N LYS A 250 28.31 2.83 6.26
CA LYS A 250 29.73 2.70 6.50
C LYS A 250 30.41 4.03 6.26
N LYS A 251 31.20 4.51 7.23
CA LYS A 251 31.97 5.73 7.05
C LYS A 251 33.09 5.51 6.03
N VAL A 252 33.14 6.35 5.00
CA VAL A 252 34.18 6.28 3.97
C VAL A 252 35.50 6.80 4.56
N LYS A 253 36.52 5.93 4.65
CA LYS A 253 37.84 6.28 5.22
C LYS A 253 38.72 7.13 4.27
N ASN A 254 38.28 7.37 3.03
CA ASN A 254 39.03 8.09 2.00
C ASN A 254 38.30 9.36 1.52
N VAL A 255 37.95 10.27 2.44
CA VAL A 255 37.64 11.64 2.02
C VAL A 255 38.97 12.33 1.74
N LYS A 256 39.38 12.35 0.47
CA LYS A 256 40.43 13.28 0.03
C LYS A 256 39.89 14.69 0.25
N VAL A 257 40.46 15.38 1.23
CA VAL A 257 40.33 16.83 1.45
C VAL A 257 40.80 17.57 0.19
#